data_AF-A4Y748-F1
#
_entry.id   AF-A4Y748-F1
#
_cell.length_a   1.000
_cell.length_b   1.000
_cell.length_c   1.000
_cell.angle_alpha   90.00
_cell.angle_beta   90.00
_cell.angle_gamma   90.00
#
_symmetry.space_group_name_H-M   'P 1'
#
loop_
_entity.id
_entity.type
_entity.pdbx_description
1 polymer ?
#
loop_
_entity_poly.entity_id
_entity_poly.type
_entity_poly.pdbx_seq_one_letter_code
_entity_poly.pdbx_strand_id
1 'polypeptide(L)'
;MSLSISTQKLTHSAFPAPLELITLTNSHGLEVVLSSYGASIWSVKLYGKEDKTIDLSLSYQNIQDWAINPYYFGITAGRVANRIGGAAFSLKGQTIVLTPNEGNNQLHGGPQGLSHCVWQCETKQYSDAVGAIFRIQSPDGDQGYPGDLSVTVEYRLSESNELTLIYDALSDQTTPVCLTNHAYWNLASDKQHGILGHNLQLNASHILALDSEQIPTGELVLVDDTPFDFRQIKSISEDIHKLSNGYDHYFVMSKDIDNTSCLKTIATLIEPISGRELEISTTELGVQFYSGNFLDGTRLDNHGKPLNQYQGLCLETHGYPNAVNIAHFPSVMLEANKPYKQITVHRFKNI
;
A
#
# COMPACT_ATOMS: atom_id res chain seq x y z
N MET A 1 -5.00 18.14 -20.81
CA MET A 1 -6.25 18.37 -20.04
C MET A 1 -5.92 19.38 -18.94
N SER A 2 -6.79 19.67 -17.97
CA SER A 2 -6.41 20.40 -16.74
C SER A 2 -6.71 19.51 -15.54
N LEU A 3 -6.20 19.85 -14.35
CA LEU A 3 -6.69 19.25 -13.10
C LEU A 3 -8.23 19.20 -13.07
N SER A 4 -8.78 18.01 -12.87
CA SER A 4 -10.22 17.79 -12.83
C SER A 4 -10.60 16.66 -11.86
N ILE A 5 -11.86 16.70 -11.42
CA ILE A 5 -12.48 15.68 -10.58
C ILE A 5 -13.80 15.27 -11.23
N SER A 6 -14.05 13.97 -11.30
CA SER A 6 -15.38 13.44 -11.60
C SER A 6 -15.75 12.33 -10.63
N THR A 7 -17.03 12.23 -10.29
CA THR A 7 -17.53 11.21 -9.36
C THR A 7 -18.62 10.38 -10.03
N GLN A 8 -18.54 9.07 -9.86
CA GLN A 8 -19.54 8.11 -10.33
C GLN A 8 -19.99 7.21 -9.17
N LYS A 9 -21.30 7.10 -9.00
CA LYS A 9 -21.89 6.13 -8.07
C LYS A 9 -21.94 4.74 -8.72
N LEU A 10 -21.43 3.73 -8.02
CA LEU A 10 -21.51 2.32 -8.40
C LEU A 10 -22.43 1.57 -7.44
N THR A 11 -23.55 1.05 -7.95
CA THR A 11 -24.49 0.22 -7.16
C THR A 11 -24.45 -1.20 -7.69
N HIS A 12 -24.00 -2.13 -6.84
CA HIS A 12 -23.90 -3.55 -7.19
C HIS A 12 -24.12 -4.41 -5.95
N SER A 13 -24.81 -5.55 -6.08
CA SER A 13 -25.18 -6.42 -4.95
C SER A 13 -24.00 -7.10 -4.25
N ALA A 14 -22.82 -7.08 -4.86
CA ALA A 14 -21.60 -7.63 -4.27
C ALA A 14 -21.05 -6.78 -3.12
N PHE A 15 -21.39 -5.48 -3.06
CA PHE A 15 -20.93 -4.58 -2.01
C PHE A 15 -22.00 -4.38 -0.94
N PRO A 16 -21.61 -4.06 0.31
CA PRO A 16 -22.56 -3.84 1.40
C PRO A 16 -23.39 -2.56 1.24
N ALA A 17 -22.92 -1.61 0.43
CA ALA A 17 -23.61 -0.37 0.11
C ALA A 17 -23.15 0.14 -1.28
N PRO A 18 -23.87 1.10 -1.90
CA PRO A 18 -23.35 1.79 -3.08
C PRO A 18 -22.00 2.45 -2.80
N LEU A 19 -21.11 2.39 -3.79
CA LEU A 19 -19.79 2.99 -3.75
C LEU A 19 -19.78 4.31 -4.51
N GLU A 20 -18.84 5.19 -4.15
CA GLU A 20 -18.45 6.34 -4.93
C GLU A 20 -17.08 6.04 -5.55
N LEU A 21 -16.98 6.16 -6.88
CA LEU A 21 -15.73 6.14 -7.62
C LEU A 21 -15.36 7.59 -7.97
N ILE A 22 -14.22 8.06 -7.46
CA ILE A 22 -13.73 9.42 -7.66
C ILE A 22 -12.51 9.35 -8.58
N THR A 23 -12.62 9.98 -9.74
CA THR A 23 -11.52 10.11 -10.71
C THR A 23 -10.85 11.46 -10.55
N LEU A 24 -9.54 11.44 -10.31
CA LEU A 24 -8.65 12.60 -10.32
C LEU A 24 -7.82 12.56 -11.60
N THR A 25 -7.79 13.64 -12.37
CA THR A 25 -6.99 13.72 -13.60
C THR A 25 -6.14 14.98 -13.58
N ASN A 26 -4.91 14.92 -14.09
CA ASN A 26 -4.06 16.10 -14.29
C ASN A 26 -3.87 16.46 -15.77
N SER A 27 -3.15 17.54 -16.06
CA SER A 27 -2.97 18.01 -17.45
C SER A 27 -2.14 17.08 -18.32
N HIS A 28 -1.27 16.28 -17.69
CA HIS A 28 -0.34 15.33 -18.30
C HIS A 28 -0.99 14.00 -18.70
N GLY A 29 -2.28 13.79 -18.41
CA GLY A 29 -2.99 12.56 -18.76
C GLY A 29 -2.85 11.45 -17.73
N LEU A 30 -2.30 11.75 -16.54
CA LEU A 30 -2.36 10.83 -15.40
C LEU A 30 -3.77 10.88 -14.78
N GLU A 31 -4.39 9.72 -14.66
CA GLU A 31 -5.71 9.52 -14.08
C GLU A 31 -5.62 8.54 -12.92
N VAL A 32 -6.20 8.91 -11.79
CA VAL A 32 -6.29 8.07 -10.59
C VAL A 32 -7.77 7.90 -10.26
N VAL A 33 -8.26 6.67 -10.32
CA VAL A 33 -9.60 6.31 -9.87
C VAL A 33 -9.50 5.78 -8.45
N LEU A 34 -10.26 6.37 -7.54
CA LEU A 34 -10.33 6.02 -6.13
C LEU A 34 -11.73 5.48 -5.84
N SER A 35 -11.84 4.54 -4.90
CA SER A 35 -13.12 3.97 -4.48
C SER A 35 -13.36 4.23 -3.00
N SER A 36 -14.61 4.51 -2.66
CA SER A 36 -15.03 4.57 -1.25
C SER A 36 -14.96 3.19 -0.56
N TYR A 37 -14.89 2.08 -1.29
CA TYR A 37 -14.59 0.78 -0.69
C TYR A 37 -13.10 0.66 -0.37
N GLY A 38 -12.76 0.45 0.90
CA GLY A 38 -11.38 0.34 1.39
C GLY A 38 -10.54 1.61 1.24
N ALA A 39 -11.17 2.75 0.92
CA ALA A 39 -10.48 3.97 0.48
C ALA A 39 -9.38 3.65 -0.56
N SER A 40 -9.72 2.83 -1.55
CA SER A 40 -8.73 2.14 -2.38
C SER A 40 -8.38 2.91 -3.65
N ILE A 41 -7.13 2.77 -4.11
CA ILE A 41 -6.75 3.05 -5.50
C ILE A 41 -7.34 1.95 -6.38
N TRP A 42 -8.39 2.30 -7.13
CA TRP A 42 -9.07 1.38 -8.04
C TRP A 42 -8.28 1.14 -9.33
N SER A 43 -7.71 2.22 -9.88
CA SER A 43 -6.79 2.16 -11.02
C SER A 43 -5.97 3.42 -11.13
N VAL A 44 -4.72 3.29 -11.59
CA VAL A 44 -3.91 4.41 -12.06
C VAL A 44 -3.64 4.20 -13.55
N LYS A 45 -3.98 5.18 -14.37
CA LYS A 45 -3.88 5.12 -15.83
C LYS A 45 -3.13 6.32 -16.38
N LEU A 46 -2.44 6.09 -17.47
CA LEU A 46 -1.78 7.12 -18.26
C LEU A 46 -2.41 7.15 -19.66
N TYR A 47 -2.95 8.31 -20.04
CA TYR A 47 -3.50 8.55 -21.37
C TYR A 47 -2.47 9.29 -22.23
N GLY A 48 -1.86 8.57 -23.18
CA GLY A 48 -0.87 9.14 -24.11
C GLY A 48 -1.49 9.87 -25.31
N LYS A 49 -0.64 10.50 -26.13
CA LYS A 49 -1.02 11.24 -27.36
C LYS A 49 -1.40 10.34 -28.56
N GLU A 50 -1.09 9.04 -28.50
CA GLU A 50 -1.30 8.08 -29.60
C GLU A 50 -2.37 7.01 -29.26
N ASP A 51 -3.43 7.39 -28.55
CA ASP A 51 -4.63 6.58 -28.24
C ASP A 51 -4.39 5.27 -27.45
N LYS A 52 -3.21 5.05 -26.89
CA LYS A 52 -2.94 3.92 -25.98
C LYS A 52 -3.02 4.36 -24.53
N THR A 53 -4.07 3.91 -23.83
CA THR A 53 -4.17 3.95 -22.37
C THR A 53 -3.27 2.89 -21.76
N ILE A 54 -2.54 3.24 -20.70
CA ILE A 54 -1.64 2.33 -19.99
C ILE A 54 -2.04 2.30 -18.53
N ASP A 55 -2.46 1.14 -18.05
CA ASP A 55 -2.70 0.93 -16.62
C ASP A 55 -1.37 0.75 -15.91
N LEU A 56 -1.02 1.68 -15.01
CA LEU A 56 0.19 1.64 -14.20
C LEU A 56 0.00 0.80 -12.93
N SER A 57 -1.25 0.52 -12.55
CA SER A 57 -1.59 -0.39 -11.45
C SER A 57 -2.34 -1.63 -11.94
N LEU A 58 -2.33 -2.70 -11.16
CA LEU A 58 -3.25 -3.83 -11.36
C LEU A 58 -4.66 -3.49 -10.85
N SER A 59 -5.65 -4.18 -11.40
CA SER A 59 -7.06 -4.05 -11.11
C SER A 59 -7.76 -5.36 -11.51
N TYR A 60 -8.98 -5.59 -11.03
CA TYR A 60 -9.79 -6.74 -11.48
C TYR A 60 -10.71 -6.37 -12.63
N GLN A 61 -10.94 -7.33 -13.52
CA GLN A 61 -12.05 -7.26 -14.50
C GLN A 61 -13.41 -7.32 -13.82
N ASN A 62 -13.53 -8.26 -12.87
CA ASN A 62 -14.80 -8.67 -12.33
C ASN A 62 -15.11 -7.90 -11.04
N ILE A 63 -16.34 -7.39 -10.96
CA ILE A 63 -16.76 -6.59 -9.82
C ILE A 63 -16.89 -7.42 -8.53
N GLN A 64 -17.19 -8.72 -8.65
CA GLN A 64 -17.19 -9.64 -7.52
C GLN A 64 -15.79 -9.82 -6.93
N ASP A 65 -14.74 -9.82 -7.76
CA ASP A 65 -13.36 -9.89 -7.27
C ASP A 65 -12.96 -8.59 -6.56
N TRP A 66 -13.47 -7.44 -7.00
CA TRP A 66 -13.32 -6.19 -6.25
C TRP A 66 -14.01 -6.19 -4.88
N ALA A 67 -15.17 -6.85 -4.76
CA ALA A 67 -15.88 -6.96 -3.49
C ALA A 67 -15.20 -7.89 -2.50
N ILE A 68 -14.61 -8.99 -2.97
CA ILE A 68 -13.84 -9.92 -2.13
C ILE A 68 -12.43 -9.38 -1.86
N ASN A 69 -11.83 -8.77 -2.88
CA ASN A 69 -10.46 -8.28 -2.99
C ASN A 69 -9.40 -9.18 -2.32
N PRO A 70 -9.24 -10.43 -2.79
CA PRO A 70 -8.39 -11.42 -2.14
C PRO A 70 -6.89 -11.10 -2.22
N TYR A 71 -6.47 -10.24 -3.15
CA TYR A 71 -5.09 -9.77 -3.26
C TYR A 71 -4.87 -8.39 -2.66
N TYR A 72 -5.85 -7.79 -1.98
CA TYR A 72 -5.74 -6.45 -1.40
C TYR A 72 -5.34 -5.37 -2.42
N PHE A 73 -5.86 -5.42 -3.65
CA PHE A 73 -5.54 -4.44 -4.68
C PHE A 73 -5.93 -3.03 -4.25
N GLY A 74 -4.92 -2.19 -4.06
CA GLY A 74 -5.03 -0.74 -3.88
C GLY A 74 -5.69 -0.28 -2.59
N ILE A 75 -6.07 -1.17 -1.68
CA ILE A 75 -6.78 -0.82 -0.44
C ILE A 75 -5.89 -0.01 0.51
N THR A 76 -6.54 0.69 1.43
CA THR A 76 -5.89 1.16 2.65
C THR A 76 -5.93 0.03 3.69
N ALA A 77 -4.77 -0.53 4.04
CA ALA A 77 -4.69 -1.55 5.09
C ALA A 77 -4.65 -0.90 6.48
N GLY A 78 -5.36 -1.50 7.43
CA GLY A 78 -5.38 -1.06 8.82
C GLY A 78 -6.45 -1.78 9.66
N ARG A 79 -6.48 -1.65 10.99
CA ARG A 79 -5.73 -0.67 11.81
C ARG A 79 -4.22 -0.87 11.84
N VAL A 80 -3.74 -2.10 11.66
CA VAL A 80 -2.31 -2.42 11.55
C VAL A 80 -2.05 -3.18 10.25
N ALA A 81 -1.26 -2.56 9.38
CA ALA A 81 -0.78 -3.16 8.14
C ALA A 81 0.20 -4.31 8.43
N ASN A 82 0.29 -5.26 7.49
CA ASN A 82 1.09 -6.47 7.59
C ASN A 82 0.66 -7.33 8.80
N ARG A 83 1.56 -8.17 9.33
CA ARG A 83 1.23 -9.24 10.28
C ARG A 83 1.42 -8.84 11.74
N ILE A 84 0.50 -9.29 12.59
CA ILE A 84 0.67 -9.41 14.04
C ILE A 84 0.71 -10.91 14.38
N GLY A 85 1.88 -11.35 14.87
CA GLY A 85 2.14 -12.74 15.23
C GLY A 85 1.20 -13.23 16.32
N GLY A 86 0.63 -14.42 16.14
CA GLY A 86 -0.32 -15.04 17.08
C GLY A 86 -1.65 -14.31 17.21
N ALA A 87 -1.93 -13.32 16.35
CA ALA A 87 -3.13 -12.49 16.39
C ALA A 87 -3.39 -11.91 17.79
N ALA A 88 -2.33 -11.52 18.50
CA ALA A 88 -2.42 -10.96 19.84
C ALA A 88 -1.24 -10.05 20.14
N PHE A 89 -1.43 -9.14 21.10
CA PHE A 89 -0.35 -8.31 21.65
C PHE A 89 -0.64 -7.94 23.11
N SER A 90 0.36 -7.39 23.81
CA SER A 90 0.17 -6.91 25.18
C SER A 90 -0.04 -5.39 25.22
N LEU A 91 -1.08 -4.95 25.92
CA LEU A 91 -1.32 -3.54 26.23
C LEU A 91 -1.48 -3.38 27.74
N LYS A 92 -0.57 -2.62 28.37
CA LYS A 92 -0.56 -2.38 29.83
C LYS A 92 -0.62 -3.68 30.65
N GLY A 93 0.08 -4.72 30.19
CA GLY A 93 0.13 -6.03 30.84
C GLY A 93 -1.09 -6.92 30.60
N GLN A 94 -2.10 -6.46 29.87
CA GLN A 94 -3.24 -7.27 29.44
C GLN A 94 -2.98 -7.83 28.04
N THR A 95 -3.40 -9.07 27.79
CA THR A 95 -3.37 -9.65 26.44
C THR A 95 -4.60 -9.20 25.68
N ILE A 96 -4.38 -8.54 24.54
CA ILE A 96 -5.42 -8.20 23.57
C ILE A 96 -5.40 -9.26 22.49
N VAL A 97 -6.55 -9.90 22.26
CA VAL A 97 -6.73 -10.93 21.23
C VAL A 97 -7.43 -10.30 20.03
N LEU A 98 -6.88 -10.55 18.84
CA LEU A 98 -7.34 -10.05 17.56
C LEU A 98 -7.98 -11.16 16.74
N THR A 99 -8.77 -10.80 15.75
CA THR A 99 -9.39 -11.77 14.84
C THR A 99 -8.36 -12.29 13.82
N PRO A 100 -7.94 -13.57 13.86
CA PRO A 100 -7.01 -14.10 12.88
C PRO A 100 -7.67 -14.25 11.50
N ASN A 101 -6.90 -14.03 10.44
CA ASN A 101 -7.30 -14.24 9.05
C ASN A 101 -6.20 -14.89 8.20
N GLU A 102 -5.04 -15.17 8.78
CA GLU A 102 -3.94 -15.85 8.11
C GLU A 102 -3.29 -16.85 9.07
N GLY A 103 -3.77 -18.10 9.05
CA GLY A 103 -3.35 -19.10 10.02
C GLY A 103 -3.62 -18.64 11.45
N ASN A 104 -2.56 -18.58 12.27
CA ASN A 104 -2.64 -18.10 13.65
C ASN A 104 -2.44 -16.58 13.79
N ASN A 105 -2.17 -15.88 12.68
CA ASN A 105 -1.81 -14.47 12.67
C ASN A 105 -2.97 -13.60 12.21
N GLN A 106 -2.90 -12.32 12.53
CA GLN A 106 -3.75 -11.32 11.90
C GLN A 106 -2.94 -10.55 10.86
N LEU A 107 -3.48 -10.45 9.65
CA LEU A 107 -2.90 -9.76 8.50
C LEU A 107 -3.80 -8.58 8.09
N HIS A 108 -3.18 -7.40 7.87
CA HIS A 108 -3.82 -6.19 7.36
C HIS A 108 -5.06 -5.73 8.16
N GLY A 109 -5.01 -5.92 9.48
CA GLY A 109 -6.06 -5.49 10.39
C GLY A 109 -7.25 -6.44 10.52
N GLY A 110 -7.23 -7.61 9.86
CA GLY A 110 -8.22 -8.66 10.05
C GLY A 110 -9.19 -8.85 8.88
N PRO A 111 -10.09 -9.84 8.96
CA PRO A 111 -10.96 -10.25 7.86
C PRO A 111 -12.01 -9.20 7.46
N GLN A 112 -12.35 -8.28 8.37
CA GLN A 112 -13.23 -7.14 8.11
C GLN A 112 -12.53 -5.83 8.50
N GLY A 113 -11.21 -5.77 8.30
CA GLY A 113 -10.42 -4.57 8.55
C GLY A 113 -10.82 -3.40 7.64
N LEU A 114 -10.11 -2.28 7.78
CA LEU A 114 -10.44 -1.03 7.09
C LEU A 114 -10.51 -1.16 5.55
N SER A 115 -9.80 -2.16 5.01
CA SER A 115 -9.75 -2.52 3.60
C SER A 115 -11.07 -3.02 3.01
N HIS A 116 -11.99 -3.50 3.85
CA HIS A 116 -13.25 -4.13 3.43
C HIS A 116 -14.49 -3.34 3.86
N CYS A 117 -14.32 -2.07 4.21
CA CYS A 117 -15.39 -1.17 4.61
C CYS A 117 -15.73 -0.13 3.53
N VAL A 118 -16.95 0.41 3.56
CA VAL A 118 -17.32 1.59 2.75
C VAL A 118 -17.06 2.84 3.57
N TRP A 119 -16.14 3.68 3.09
CA TRP A 119 -15.74 4.94 3.70
C TRP A 119 -16.65 6.07 3.26
N GLN A 120 -16.83 7.07 4.12
CA GLN A 120 -17.40 8.35 3.71
C GLN A 120 -16.36 9.09 2.86
N CYS A 121 -16.78 9.75 1.78
CA CYS A 121 -15.85 10.47 0.92
C CYS A 121 -16.35 11.85 0.50
N GLU A 122 -15.42 12.77 0.30
CA GLU A 122 -15.64 14.08 -0.30
C GLU A 122 -14.48 14.45 -1.24
N THR A 123 -14.74 15.34 -2.19
CA THR A 123 -13.74 15.83 -3.14
C THR A 123 -13.26 17.22 -2.75
N LYS A 124 -12.01 17.56 -3.05
CA LYS A 124 -11.45 18.87 -2.77
C LYS A 124 -10.57 19.36 -3.92
N GLN A 125 -10.81 20.59 -4.36
CA GLN A 125 -9.96 21.26 -5.35
C GLN A 125 -9.00 22.22 -4.65
N TYR A 126 -7.75 22.20 -5.07
CA TYR A 126 -6.68 23.08 -4.64
C TYR A 126 -6.25 23.99 -5.79
N SER A 127 -5.37 24.96 -5.51
CA SER A 127 -4.78 25.82 -6.55
C SER A 127 -3.92 25.05 -7.55
N ASP A 128 -3.26 23.99 -7.10
CA ASP A 128 -2.21 23.24 -7.80
C ASP A 128 -2.45 21.71 -7.79
N ALA A 129 -3.61 21.27 -7.29
CA ALA A 129 -3.97 19.87 -7.18
C ALA A 129 -5.48 19.64 -7.13
N VAL A 130 -5.88 18.38 -7.30
CA VAL A 130 -7.21 17.87 -6.99
C VAL A 130 -7.09 16.72 -6.00
N GLY A 131 -8.09 16.51 -5.15
CA GLY A 131 -8.03 15.46 -4.16
C GLY A 131 -9.38 14.88 -3.75
N ALA A 132 -9.30 13.75 -3.08
CA ALA A 132 -10.40 13.04 -2.46
C ALA A 132 -10.03 12.70 -1.02
N ILE A 133 -10.96 12.92 -0.10
CA ILE A 133 -10.77 12.67 1.33
C ILE A 133 -11.74 11.58 1.75
N PHE A 134 -11.22 10.50 2.33
CA PHE A 134 -11.98 9.37 2.84
C PHE A 134 -11.94 9.37 4.36
N ARG A 135 -13.07 9.09 5.01
CA ARG A 135 -13.18 9.00 6.48
C ARG A 135 -13.93 7.75 6.91
N ILE A 136 -13.47 7.15 7.99
CA ILE A 136 -14.15 6.02 8.64
C ILE A 136 -13.98 6.10 10.15
N GLN A 137 -14.94 5.51 10.85
CA GLN A 137 -14.85 5.22 12.28
C GLN A 137 -14.71 3.71 12.44
N SER A 138 -13.66 3.28 13.11
CA SER A 138 -13.48 1.90 13.57
C SER A 138 -13.77 1.90 15.07
N PRO A 139 -14.90 1.32 15.52
CA PRO A 139 -15.31 1.38 16.92
C PRO A 139 -14.41 0.53 17.84
N ASP A 140 -14.44 0.79 19.15
CA ASP A 140 -13.79 -0.04 20.17
C ASP A 140 -14.15 -1.54 20.00
N GLY A 141 -13.12 -2.38 20.02
CA GLY A 141 -13.23 -3.82 19.81
C GLY A 141 -13.29 -4.27 18.34
N ASP A 142 -13.29 -3.36 17.36
CA ASP A 142 -13.27 -3.73 15.94
C ASP A 142 -12.01 -4.55 15.60
N GLN A 143 -12.23 -5.75 15.05
CA GLN A 143 -11.20 -6.78 14.83
C GLN A 143 -10.34 -7.13 16.06
N GLY A 144 -10.83 -6.80 17.26
CA GLY A 144 -10.17 -6.99 18.57
C GLY A 144 -9.36 -5.79 19.06
N TYR A 145 -9.26 -4.70 18.30
CA TYR A 145 -8.46 -3.53 18.69
C TYR A 145 -9.21 -2.62 19.69
N PRO A 146 -8.53 -2.12 20.74
CA PRO A 146 -9.15 -1.19 21.68
C PRO A 146 -9.27 0.22 21.09
N GLY A 147 -10.23 1.00 21.58
CA GLY A 147 -10.45 2.40 21.26
C GLY A 147 -11.29 2.65 20.01
N ASP A 148 -12.09 3.71 20.08
CA ASP A 148 -12.78 4.30 18.94
C ASP A 148 -11.75 5.07 18.10
N LEU A 149 -11.37 4.51 16.96
CA LEU A 149 -10.40 5.08 16.03
C LEU A 149 -11.10 5.77 14.87
N SER A 150 -10.90 7.09 14.79
CA SER A 150 -11.21 7.86 13.58
C SER A 150 -10.02 7.84 12.64
N VAL A 151 -10.25 7.53 11.36
CA VAL A 151 -9.21 7.53 10.32
C VAL A 151 -9.64 8.40 9.15
N THR A 152 -8.71 9.22 8.66
CA THR A 152 -8.84 10.00 7.44
C THR A 152 -7.70 9.69 6.49
N VAL A 153 -8.01 9.46 5.22
CA VAL A 153 -7.00 9.35 4.15
C VAL A 153 -7.33 10.37 3.06
N GLU A 154 -6.41 11.28 2.78
CA GLU A 154 -6.49 12.18 1.62
C GLU A 154 -5.58 11.66 0.51
N TYR A 155 -6.14 11.52 -0.69
CA TYR A 155 -5.41 11.33 -1.93
C TYR A 155 -5.40 12.66 -2.69
N ARG A 156 -4.22 13.15 -3.07
CA ARG A 156 -4.05 14.41 -3.80
C ARG A 156 -3.19 14.20 -5.03
N LEU A 157 -3.74 14.53 -6.21
CA LEU A 157 -3.04 14.51 -7.49
C LEU A 157 -2.68 15.94 -7.92
N SER A 158 -1.39 16.20 -8.18
CA SER A 158 -0.89 17.50 -8.63
C SER A 158 -0.49 17.50 -10.12
N GLU A 159 -0.20 18.70 -10.66
CA GLU A 159 0.40 18.84 -11.99
C GLU A 159 1.87 18.35 -12.04
N SER A 160 2.52 18.13 -10.90
CA SER A 160 3.87 17.56 -10.86
C SER A 160 3.90 16.03 -11.05
N ASN A 161 2.78 15.42 -11.45
CA ASN A 161 2.57 13.97 -11.51
C ASN A 161 2.79 13.28 -10.16
N GLU A 162 2.41 13.94 -9.07
CA GLU A 162 2.50 13.40 -7.72
C GLU A 162 1.12 13.02 -7.22
N LEU A 163 0.96 11.75 -6.84
CA LEU A 163 -0.16 11.25 -6.05
C LEU A 163 0.29 11.16 -4.59
N THR A 164 -0.11 12.13 -3.80
CA THR A 164 0.20 12.24 -2.37
C THR A 164 -0.91 11.62 -1.54
N LEU A 165 -0.55 10.68 -0.67
CA LEU A 165 -1.41 10.01 0.30
C LEU A 165 -1.07 10.58 1.68
N ILE A 166 -2.07 11.14 2.35
CA ILE A 166 -1.94 11.74 3.69
C ILE A 166 -2.86 10.96 4.62
N TYR A 167 -2.30 10.37 5.67
CA TYR A 167 -3.03 9.61 6.66
C TYR A 167 -3.07 10.40 7.96
N ASP A 168 -4.27 10.54 8.51
CA ASP A 168 -4.50 11.10 9.84
C ASP A 168 -5.37 10.12 10.62
N ALA A 169 -5.05 9.89 11.89
CA ALA A 169 -5.92 9.13 12.78
C ALA A 169 -5.91 9.67 14.21
N LEU A 170 -7.01 9.46 14.93
CA LEU A 170 -7.16 9.83 16.34
C LEU A 170 -7.98 8.76 17.03
N SER A 171 -7.47 8.28 18.17
CA SER A 171 -8.11 7.28 19.01
C SER A 171 -8.39 7.86 20.40
N ASP A 172 -9.52 7.49 20.99
CA ASP A 172 -9.87 7.85 22.38
C ASP A 172 -9.11 7.01 23.43
N GLN A 173 -8.58 5.85 23.02
CA GLN A 173 -7.74 4.96 23.82
C GLN A 173 -6.40 4.69 23.13
N THR A 174 -5.41 4.25 23.91
CA THR A 174 -4.13 3.80 23.35
C THR A 174 -4.32 2.53 22.54
N THR A 175 -3.92 2.53 21.27
CA THR A 175 -4.15 1.41 20.34
C THR A 175 -3.05 1.40 19.28
N PRO A 176 -2.65 0.24 18.72
CA PRO A 176 -1.71 0.24 17.61
C PRO A 176 -2.36 0.77 16.32
N VAL A 177 -1.63 1.62 15.60
CA VAL A 177 -2.03 2.15 14.29
C VAL A 177 -0.83 2.12 13.36
N CYS A 178 -0.99 1.47 12.21
CA CYS A 178 0.01 1.38 11.17
C CYS A 178 -0.73 1.24 9.84
N LEU A 179 -0.76 2.31 9.03
CA LEU A 179 -1.57 2.38 7.83
C LEU A 179 -0.68 2.32 6.58
N THR A 180 -1.20 1.76 5.50
CA THR A 180 -0.51 1.79 4.20
C THR A 180 -1.49 1.64 3.05
N ASN A 181 -1.03 1.90 1.82
CA ASN A 181 -1.77 1.58 0.61
C ASN A 181 -1.14 0.36 -0.09
N HIS A 182 -1.96 -0.58 -0.51
CA HIS A 182 -1.52 -1.85 -1.09
C HIS A 182 -1.68 -1.89 -2.63
N ALA A 183 -1.31 -0.80 -3.31
CA ALA A 183 -1.30 -0.76 -4.77
C ALA A 183 -0.27 -1.73 -5.36
N TYR A 184 -0.67 -2.42 -6.43
CA TYR A 184 0.21 -3.26 -7.23
C TYR A 184 0.62 -2.49 -8.48
N TRP A 185 1.90 -2.20 -8.63
CA TRP A 185 2.47 -1.44 -9.72
C TRP A 185 2.99 -2.35 -10.83
N ASN A 186 2.70 -1.96 -12.08
CA ASN A 186 3.38 -2.46 -13.26
C ASN A 186 3.40 -1.34 -14.31
N LEU A 187 4.57 -0.74 -14.51
CA LEU A 187 4.75 0.43 -15.38
C LEU A 187 4.89 0.07 -16.88
N ALA A 188 4.91 -1.23 -17.22
CA ALA A 188 5.11 -1.69 -18.59
C ALA A 188 3.86 -1.50 -19.45
N SER A 189 4.07 -1.10 -20.69
CA SER A 189 3.00 -1.05 -21.70
C SER A 189 2.54 -2.46 -22.08
N ASP A 190 3.50 -3.39 -22.23
CA ASP A 190 3.24 -4.81 -22.40
C ASP A 190 3.57 -5.56 -21.11
N LYS A 191 2.56 -6.16 -20.53
CA LYS A 191 2.63 -6.83 -19.23
C LYS A 191 2.88 -8.34 -19.35
N GLN A 192 3.19 -8.87 -20.53
CA GLN A 192 3.39 -10.32 -20.76
C GLN A 192 4.40 -10.95 -19.80
N HIS A 193 5.43 -10.20 -19.37
CA HIS A 193 6.49 -10.68 -18.47
C HIS A 193 6.38 -10.15 -17.03
N GLY A 194 5.24 -9.53 -16.68
CA GLY A 194 5.02 -8.99 -15.35
C GLY A 194 6.02 -7.91 -14.97
N ILE A 195 6.56 -7.99 -13.76
CA ILE A 195 7.52 -7.04 -13.17
C ILE A 195 8.98 -7.49 -13.27
N LEU A 196 9.25 -8.67 -13.83
CA LEU A 196 10.60 -9.25 -13.83
C LEU A 196 11.61 -8.40 -14.62
N GLY A 197 11.13 -7.68 -15.64
CA GLY A 197 11.93 -6.75 -16.43
C GLY A 197 12.11 -5.36 -15.80
N HIS A 198 11.42 -5.04 -14.71
CA HIS A 198 11.60 -3.77 -14.02
C HIS A 198 12.91 -3.75 -13.25
N ASN A 199 13.47 -2.55 -13.11
CA ASN A 199 14.58 -2.28 -12.23
C ASN A 199 14.07 -1.59 -10.96
N LEU A 200 14.63 -1.97 -9.82
CA LEU A 200 14.27 -1.42 -8.52
C LEU A 200 15.52 -0.92 -7.80
N GLN A 201 15.37 0.21 -7.11
CA GLN A 201 16.30 0.69 -6.10
C GLN A 201 15.52 0.97 -4.81
N LEU A 202 16.08 0.56 -3.68
CA LEU A 202 15.56 0.81 -2.33
C LEU A 202 16.67 1.45 -1.48
N ASN A 203 16.35 2.56 -0.80
CA ASN A 203 17.26 3.19 0.15
C ASN A 203 17.21 2.46 1.52
N ALA A 204 17.61 1.20 1.51
CA ALA A 204 17.55 0.31 2.66
C ALA A 204 18.83 -0.51 2.77
N SER A 205 19.41 -0.54 3.97
CA SER A 205 20.62 -1.33 4.28
C SER A 205 20.30 -2.62 5.04
N HIS A 206 19.07 -2.77 5.52
CA HIS A 206 18.64 -3.93 6.27
C HIS A 206 17.25 -4.38 5.83
N ILE A 207 16.96 -5.66 6.06
CA ILE A 207 15.61 -6.22 6.09
C ILE A 207 15.30 -6.73 7.50
N LEU A 208 14.02 -6.95 7.79
CA LEU A 208 13.65 -7.72 8.97
C LEU A 208 13.75 -9.22 8.66
N ALA A 209 14.45 -9.97 9.51
CA ALA A 209 14.42 -11.43 9.44
C ALA A 209 13.02 -11.95 9.76
N LEU A 210 12.58 -12.97 9.03
CA LEU A 210 11.28 -13.59 9.17
C LEU A 210 11.41 -15.02 9.68
N ASP A 211 10.43 -15.48 10.45
CA ASP A 211 10.26 -16.89 10.79
C ASP A 211 9.49 -17.66 9.70
N SER A 212 9.19 -18.93 9.97
CA SER A 212 8.46 -19.79 9.03
C SER A 212 7.00 -19.37 8.76
N GLU A 213 6.42 -18.54 9.63
CA GLU A 213 5.08 -17.97 9.47
C GLU A 213 5.13 -16.54 8.88
N GLN A 214 6.30 -16.12 8.38
CA GLN A 214 6.56 -14.80 7.83
C GLN A 214 6.39 -13.66 8.85
N ILE A 215 6.62 -13.96 10.13
CA ILE A 215 6.59 -12.97 11.22
C ILE A 215 8.01 -12.46 11.47
N PRO A 216 8.21 -11.14 11.61
CA PRO A 216 9.51 -10.62 12.02
C PRO A 216 9.98 -11.22 13.34
N THR A 217 11.23 -11.67 13.37
CA THR A 217 11.85 -12.25 14.57
C THR A 217 12.38 -11.19 15.54
N GLY A 218 12.52 -9.95 15.07
CA GLY A 218 13.20 -8.86 15.77
C GLY A 218 14.62 -8.59 15.28
N GLU A 219 15.21 -9.48 14.48
CA GLU A 219 16.55 -9.30 13.93
C GLU A 219 16.54 -8.43 12.65
N LEU A 220 17.50 -7.51 12.56
CA LEU A 220 17.77 -6.73 11.36
C LEU A 220 18.95 -7.38 10.63
N VAL A 221 18.74 -7.78 9.38
CA VAL A 221 19.76 -8.47 8.57
C VAL A 221 20.28 -7.51 7.52
N LEU A 222 21.61 -7.39 7.40
CA LEU A 222 22.25 -6.61 6.36
C LEU A 222 21.90 -7.17 4.98
N VAL A 223 21.63 -6.27 4.03
CA VAL A 223 21.35 -6.67 2.65
C VAL A 223 22.62 -6.97 1.84
N ASP A 224 23.79 -6.56 2.35
CA ASP A 224 25.09 -6.69 1.69
C ASP A 224 25.37 -8.15 1.25
N ASP A 225 25.78 -8.32 -0.01
CA ASP A 225 26.02 -9.63 -0.63
C ASP A 225 24.83 -10.62 -0.57
N THR A 226 23.59 -10.12 -0.50
CA THR A 226 22.35 -10.92 -0.53
C THR A 226 21.46 -10.58 -1.73
N PRO A 227 20.49 -11.46 -2.09
CA PRO A 227 19.42 -11.13 -3.04
C PRO A 227 18.67 -9.83 -2.74
N PHE A 228 18.68 -9.40 -1.49
CA PHE A 228 17.97 -8.21 -1.02
C PHE A 228 18.76 -6.91 -1.24
N ASP A 229 19.98 -6.94 -1.78
CA ASP A 229 20.71 -5.69 -2.02
C ASP A 229 20.13 -4.90 -3.20
N PHE A 230 19.18 -4.01 -2.92
CA PHE A 230 18.61 -3.04 -3.86
C PHE A 230 19.16 -1.63 -3.63
N ARG A 231 20.27 -1.45 -2.91
CA ARG A 231 20.86 -0.11 -2.67
C ARG A 231 21.27 0.55 -3.97
N GLN A 232 21.72 -0.25 -4.94
CA GLN A 232 21.91 0.15 -6.32
C GLN A 232 20.73 -0.34 -7.17
N ILE A 233 20.43 0.40 -8.25
CA ILE A 233 19.43 -0.03 -9.23
C ILE A 233 19.85 -1.38 -9.79
N LYS A 234 18.96 -2.38 -9.69
CA LYS A 234 19.13 -3.69 -10.33
C LYS A 234 17.80 -4.24 -10.84
N SER A 235 17.86 -5.19 -11.77
CA SER A 235 16.66 -5.85 -12.26
C SER A 235 16.07 -6.74 -11.18
N ILE A 236 14.73 -6.76 -11.06
CA ILE A 236 14.06 -7.66 -10.11
C ILE A 236 14.35 -9.13 -10.46
N SER A 237 14.46 -9.46 -11.75
CA SER A 237 14.80 -10.82 -12.20
C SER A 237 16.20 -11.29 -11.80
N GLU A 238 17.12 -10.38 -11.47
CA GLU A 238 18.53 -10.70 -11.25
C GLU A 238 18.73 -11.71 -10.13
N ASP A 239 18.04 -11.53 -9.01
CA ASP A 239 18.21 -12.36 -7.81
C ASP A 239 16.94 -13.07 -7.35
N ILE A 240 15.77 -12.78 -7.93
CA ILE A 240 14.49 -13.34 -7.45
C ILE A 240 14.46 -14.87 -7.47
N HIS A 241 15.18 -15.49 -8.42
CA HIS A 241 15.28 -16.94 -8.56
C HIS A 241 16.08 -17.61 -7.42
N LYS A 242 16.83 -16.84 -6.63
CA LYS A 242 17.53 -17.32 -5.43
C LYS A 242 16.59 -17.42 -4.22
N LEU A 243 15.38 -16.90 -4.33
CA LEU A 243 14.34 -16.95 -3.31
C LEU A 243 13.33 -18.07 -3.66
N SER A 244 12.68 -18.62 -2.64
CA SER A 244 11.73 -19.73 -2.83
C SER A 244 10.45 -19.32 -3.56
N ASN A 245 9.93 -18.12 -3.29
CA ASN A 245 8.66 -17.64 -3.85
C ASN A 245 8.73 -16.19 -4.36
N GLY A 246 9.90 -15.54 -4.28
CA GLY A 246 10.08 -14.12 -4.58
C GLY A 246 10.22 -13.26 -3.32
N TYR A 247 10.09 -11.95 -3.48
CA TYR A 247 10.21 -10.97 -2.40
C TYR A 247 8.87 -10.81 -1.68
N ASP A 248 8.89 -10.93 -0.35
CA ASP A 248 7.85 -10.48 0.57
C ASP A 248 8.52 -10.04 1.88
N HIS A 249 9.35 -9.00 1.79
CA HIS A 249 10.21 -8.58 2.90
C HIS A 249 10.07 -7.09 3.19
N TYR A 250 10.18 -6.76 4.47
CA TYR A 250 10.22 -5.38 4.93
C TYR A 250 11.66 -4.85 4.89
N PHE A 251 11.87 -3.81 4.09
CA PHE A 251 13.13 -3.10 3.93
C PHE A 251 13.18 -1.90 4.88
N VAL A 252 14.19 -1.89 5.75
CA VAL A 252 14.41 -0.85 6.75
C VAL A 252 15.16 0.32 6.11
N MET A 253 14.55 1.51 6.15
CA MET A 253 15.18 2.73 5.64
C MET A 253 16.49 3.01 6.38
N SER A 254 17.54 3.36 5.62
CA SER A 254 18.86 3.68 6.19
C SER A 254 18.79 4.87 7.16
N LYS A 255 19.46 4.74 8.31
CA LYS A 255 19.35 5.62 9.49
C LYS A 255 19.97 7.01 9.38
N ASP A 256 20.53 7.40 8.24
CA ASP A 256 20.98 8.77 8.10
C ASP A 256 19.76 9.71 8.16
N ILE A 257 19.81 10.65 9.10
CA ILE A 257 18.89 11.77 9.40
C ILE A 257 18.04 11.54 10.67
N ASP A 258 18.46 12.27 11.71
CA ASP A 258 17.85 12.59 13.01
C ASP A 258 16.43 13.21 12.95
N ASN A 259 15.58 12.82 12.01
CA ASN A 259 14.20 13.33 11.96
C ASN A 259 13.25 12.37 11.23
N THR A 260 12.46 11.62 11.99
CA THR A 260 11.34 10.78 11.54
C THR A 260 10.14 11.60 11.03
N SER A 261 10.34 12.87 10.69
CA SER A 261 9.31 13.83 10.29
C SER A 261 9.50 14.38 8.87
N CYS A 262 10.60 14.02 8.21
CA CYS A 262 10.96 14.51 6.87
C CYS A 262 10.56 13.47 5.82
N LEU A 263 9.93 13.94 4.73
CA LEU A 263 9.63 13.13 3.56
C LEU A 263 10.94 12.74 2.85
N LYS A 264 11.21 11.44 2.70
CA LYS A 264 12.43 10.92 2.06
C LYS A 264 12.09 9.96 0.93
N THR A 265 12.79 10.07 -0.19
CA THR A 265 12.74 9.07 -1.27
C THR A 265 13.32 7.74 -0.78
N ILE A 266 12.49 6.70 -0.80
CA ILE A 266 12.85 5.35 -0.32
C ILE A 266 12.91 4.32 -1.43
N ALA A 267 12.15 4.51 -2.51
CA ALA A 267 12.11 3.55 -3.62
C ALA A 267 12.08 4.26 -4.98
N THR A 268 12.70 3.63 -5.97
CA THR A 268 12.57 4.00 -7.38
C THR A 268 12.37 2.73 -8.19
N LEU A 269 11.22 2.62 -8.84
CA LEU A 269 10.86 1.55 -9.76
C LEU A 269 10.92 2.08 -11.19
N ILE A 270 11.64 1.40 -12.06
CA ILE A 270 11.88 1.81 -13.44
C ILE A 270 11.48 0.68 -14.38
N GLU A 271 10.72 1.00 -15.44
CA GLU A 271 10.52 0.09 -16.55
C GLU A 271 11.42 0.51 -17.72
N PRO A 272 12.45 -0.28 -18.04
CA PRO A 272 13.55 0.19 -18.89
C PRO A 272 13.16 0.37 -20.37
N ILE A 273 12.10 -0.27 -20.88
CA ILE A 273 11.71 -0.18 -22.30
C ILE A 273 10.99 1.15 -22.56
N SER A 274 10.01 1.51 -21.74
CA SER A 274 9.30 2.79 -21.84
C SER A 274 10.04 3.95 -21.18
N GLY A 275 10.95 3.66 -20.24
CA GLY A 275 11.63 4.65 -19.42
C GLY A 275 10.78 5.23 -18.29
N ARG A 276 9.54 4.74 -18.08
CA ARG A 276 8.66 5.21 -17.00
C ARG A 276 9.25 4.87 -15.64
N GLU A 277 9.08 5.80 -14.72
CA GLU A 277 9.55 5.64 -13.35
C GLU A 277 8.45 5.98 -12.35
N LEU A 278 8.45 5.24 -11.24
CA LEU A 278 7.71 5.55 -10.03
C LEU A 278 8.73 5.76 -8.90
N GLU A 279 8.82 7.00 -8.42
CA GLU A 279 9.58 7.34 -7.22
C GLU A 279 8.62 7.41 -6.02
N ILE A 280 8.99 6.77 -4.91
CA ILE A 280 8.20 6.77 -3.69
C ILE A 280 8.97 7.49 -2.60
N SER A 281 8.35 8.51 -2.03
CA SER A 281 8.86 9.24 -0.87
C SER A 281 7.90 9.11 0.29
N THR A 282 8.40 8.98 1.52
CA THR A 282 7.54 8.76 2.70
C THR A 282 8.13 9.33 3.98
N THR A 283 7.28 9.52 4.99
CA THR A 283 7.68 9.78 6.39
C THR A 283 7.90 8.49 7.19
N GLU A 284 7.53 7.33 6.63
CA GLU A 284 7.64 6.03 7.30
C GLU A 284 9.07 5.49 7.39
N LEU A 285 9.22 4.44 8.20
CA LEU A 285 10.50 3.87 8.59
C LEU A 285 11.08 2.85 7.59
N GLY A 286 10.31 2.49 6.57
CA GLY A 286 10.65 1.41 5.66
C GLY A 286 9.54 1.14 4.64
N VAL A 287 9.75 0.08 3.88
CA VAL A 287 8.85 -0.33 2.80
C VAL A 287 8.75 -1.86 2.73
N GLN A 288 7.54 -2.40 2.69
CA GLN A 288 7.32 -3.79 2.30
C GLN A 288 7.45 -3.90 0.78
N PHE A 289 8.41 -4.69 0.32
CA PHE A 289 8.50 -5.07 -1.09
C PHE A 289 7.93 -6.48 -1.26
N TYR A 290 6.76 -6.53 -1.88
CA TYR A 290 6.10 -7.77 -2.26
C TYR A 290 6.03 -7.88 -3.78
N SER A 291 6.59 -8.94 -4.36
CA SER A 291 6.67 -9.11 -5.81
C SER A 291 5.44 -9.74 -6.46
N GLY A 292 4.29 -9.85 -5.77
CA GLY A 292 3.08 -10.46 -6.37
C GLY A 292 3.15 -11.99 -6.44
N ASN A 293 3.72 -12.61 -5.42
CA ASN A 293 4.08 -14.03 -5.39
C ASN A 293 2.87 -14.97 -5.40
N PHE A 294 1.73 -14.53 -4.86
CA PHE A 294 0.50 -15.31 -4.68
C PHE A 294 -0.58 -15.01 -5.72
N LEU A 295 -0.26 -14.20 -6.73
CA LEU A 295 -1.10 -14.07 -7.92
C LEU A 295 -1.06 -15.41 -8.68
N ASP A 296 -2.20 -16.06 -8.84
CA ASP A 296 -2.30 -17.47 -9.26
C ASP A 296 -2.94 -17.67 -10.65
N GLY A 297 -3.26 -16.58 -11.33
CA GLY A 297 -3.89 -16.61 -12.66
C GLY A 297 -5.38 -16.99 -12.65
N THR A 298 -6.00 -17.21 -11.48
CA THR A 298 -7.43 -17.58 -11.40
C THR A 298 -8.37 -16.40 -11.64
N ARG A 299 -7.85 -15.17 -11.52
CA ARG A 299 -8.58 -13.92 -11.75
C ARG A 299 -8.02 -13.17 -12.94
N LEU A 300 -8.87 -12.37 -13.57
CA LEU A 300 -8.52 -11.60 -14.74
C LEU A 300 -8.32 -10.12 -14.38
N ASP A 301 -7.35 -9.50 -15.03
CA ASP A 301 -7.16 -8.05 -15.01
C ASP A 301 -8.25 -7.33 -15.81
N ASN A 302 -8.28 -6.00 -15.75
CA ASN A 302 -9.26 -5.18 -16.46
C ASN A 302 -9.21 -5.29 -18.00
N HIS A 303 -8.24 -6.03 -18.56
CA HIS A 303 -8.11 -6.36 -19.99
C HIS A 303 -8.44 -7.83 -20.31
N GLY A 304 -8.89 -8.60 -19.32
CA GLY A 304 -9.23 -10.02 -19.49
C GLY A 304 -8.02 -10.94 -19.52
N LYS A 305 -6.84 -10.50 -19.07
CA LYS A 305 -5.63 -11.34 -18.95
C LYS A 305 -5.50 -11.93 -17.55
N PRO A 306 -5.01 -13.18 -17.39
CA PRO A 306 -4.77 -13.75 -16.07
C PRO A 306 -3.78 -12.94 -15.22
N LEU A 307 -4.13 -12.73 -13.96
CA LEU A 307 -3.26 -12.14 -12.93
C LEU A 307 -2.30 -13.21 -12.40
N ASN A 308 -1.22 -13.46 -13.14
CA ASN A 308 -0.23 -14.48 -12.79
C ASN A 308 0.80 -13.99 -11.75
N GLN A 309 1.59 -14.93 -11.23
CA GLN A 309 2.72 -14.63 -10.36
C GLN A 309 3.63 -13.57 -11.01
N TYR A 310 4.07 -12.60 -10.21
CA TYR A 310 4.91 -11.49 -10.64
C TYR A 310 4.24 -10.51 -11.63
N GLN A 311 2.91 -10.52 -11.78
CA GLN A 311 2.23 -9.59 -12.70
C GLN A 311 2.30 -8.12 -12.25
N GLY A 312 2.50 -7.88 -10.95
CA GLY A 312 2.63 -6.55 -10.34
C GLY A 312 3.31 -6.68 -8.99
N LEU A 313 3.84 -5.56 -8.47
CA LEU A 313 4.52 -5.52 -7.18
C LEU A 313 3.96 -4.44 -6.27
N CYS A 314 4.12 -4.61 -4.96
CA CYS A 314 3.76 -3.62 -3.95
C CYS A 314 5.01 -3.02 -3.32
N LEU A 315 4.91 -1.74 -2.99
CA LEU A 315 5.91 -0.97 -2.24
C LEU A 315 5.15 -0.24 -1.12
N GLU A 316 4.80 -0.96 -0.07
CA GLU A 316 3.94 -0.46 0.99
C GLU A 316 4.77 0.24 2.06
N THR A 317 4.59 1.55 2.24
CA THR A 317 5.31 2.30 3.27
C THR A 317 4.50 2.31 4.57
N HIS A 318 5.11 1.84 5.65
CA HIS A 318 4.51 1.75 6.98
C HIS A 318 5.58 1.49 8.05
N GLY A 319 5.19 1.42 9.33
CA GLY A 319 6.03 1.01 10.44
C GLY A 319 6.40 -0.48 10.40
N TYR A 320 7.23 -0.96 11.33
CA TYR A 320 7.72 -2.34 11.27
C TYR A 320 6.57 -3.33 11.52
N PRO A 321 6.42 -4.40 10.71
CA PRO A 321 5.48 -5.46 11.00
C PRO A 321 5.75 -6.10 12.36
N ASN A 322 4.70 -6.57 13.01
CA ASN A 322 4.75 -7.17 14.35
C ASN A 322 5.41 -6.30 15.46
N ALA A 323 5.58 -4.99 15.26
CA ALA A 323 6.20 -4.09 16.23
C ALA A 323 5.49 -4.06 17.60
N VAL A 324 4.20 -4.36 17.63
CA VAL A 324 3.42 -4.51 18.88
C VAL A 324 3.94 -5.61 19.81
N ASN A 325 4.69 -6.58 19.28
CA ASN A 325 5.22 -7.73 20.01
C ASN A 325 6.76 -7.71 20.14
N ILE A 326 7.44 -6.71 19.60
CA ILE A 326 8.91 -6.64 19.57
C ILE A 326 9.36 -5.33 20.22
N ALA A 327 9.72 -5.41 21.51
CA ALA A 327 9.92 -4.24 22.36
C ALA A 327 10.99 -3.24 21.87
N HIS A 328 12.00 -3.70 21.13
CA HIS A 328 13.06 -2.83 20.59
C HIS A 328 12.75 -2.27 19.20
N PHE A 329 11.63 -2.66 18.57
CA PHE A 329 11.19 -2.02 17.34
C PHE A 329 10.61 -0.63 17.64
N PRO A 330 10.68 0.30 16.67
CA PRO A 330 9.95 1.56 16.75
C PRO A 330 8.47 1.31 16.99
N SER A 331 7.91 2.02 17.97
CA SER A 331 6.52 1.82 18.39
C SER A 331 5.52 2.23 17.30
N VAL A 332 4.51 1.38 17.12
CA VAL A 332 3.29 1.70 16.33
C VAL A 332 2.09 2.02 17.24
N MET A 333 2.31 2.18 18.54
CA MET A 333 1.26 2.52 19.50
C MET A 333 0.89 3.99 19.38
N LEU A 334 -0.35 4.26 19.01
CA LEU A 334 -0.96 5.58 19.07
C LEU A 334 -1.44 5.84 20.50
N GLU A 335 -0.89 6.87 21.14
CA GLU A 335 -1.38 7.32 22.44
C GLU A 335 -2.79 7.92 22.35
N ALA A 336 -3.58 7.75 23.41
CA ALA A 336 -4.93 8.29 23.48
C ALA A 336 -4.93 9.81 23.26
N ASN A 337 -5.80 10.29 22.38
CA ASN A 337 -5.95 11.70 22.01
C ASN A 337 -4.69 12.34 21.40
N LYS A 338 -3.71 11.55 20.94
CA LYS A 338 -2.58 12.03 20.14
C LYS A 338 -2.84 11.73 18.67
N PRO A 339 -2.50 12.66 17.76
CA PRO A 339 -2.71 12.45 16.33
C PRO A 339 -1.66 11.49 15.76
N TYR A 340 -2.10 10.54 14.95
CA TYR A 340 -1.28 9.81 14.00
C TYR A 340 -1.16 10.65 12.72
N LYS A 341 0.03 10.72 12.14
CA LYS A 341 0.27 11.38 10.84
C LYS A 341 1.31 10.62 10.04
N GLN A 342 1.00 10.36 8.78
CA GLN A 342 1.91 9.76 7.81
C GLN A 342 1.67 10.37 6.44
N ILE A 343 2.73 10.50 5.64
CA ILE A 343 2.64 10.93 4.25
C ILE A 343 3.42 9.95 3.37
N THR A 344 2.84 9.61 2.23
CA THR A 344 3.51 8.90 1.12
C THR A 344 3.24 9.64 -0.18
N VAL A 345 4.26 9.84 -0.99
CA VAL A 345 4.16 10.49 -2.31
C VAL A 345 4.61 9.50 -3.36
N HIS A 346 3.71 9.19 -4.29
CA HIS A 346 4.00 8.46 -5.52
C HIS A 346 4.22 9.47 -6.64
N ARG A 347 5.46 9.64 -7.09
CA ARG A 347 5.81 10.55 -8.18
C ARG A 347 6.10 9.78 -9.45
N PHE A 348 5.30 10.03 -10.49
CA PHE A 348 5.45 9.41 -11.80
C PHE A 348 6.32 10.29 -12.70
N LYS A 349 7.33 9.69 -13.33
CA LYS A 349 8.26 10.38 -14.25
C LYS A 349 8.28 9.69 -15.60
N ASN A 350 8.66 10.46 -16.63
CA ASN A 350 8.73 10.02 -18.02
C ASN A 350 7.40 9.41 -18.53
N ILE A 351 6.27 9.99 -18.08
CA ILE A 351 4.92 9.59 -18.44
C ILE A 351 4.33 10.46 -19.56
#